data_AF-V8QR88-F1
#
_entry.id   AF-V8QR88-F1
#
_cell.length_a   1.000
_cell.length_b   1.000
_cell.length_c   1.000
_cell.angle_alpha   90.00
_cell.angle_beta   90.00
_cell.angle_gamma   90.00
#
_symmetry.space_group_name_H-M   'P 1'
#
loop_
_entity.id
_entity.type
_entity.pdbx_description
1 polymer ?
#
loop_
_entity_poly.entity_id
_entity_poly.type
_entity_poly.pdbx_seq_one_letter_code
_entity_poly.pdbx_strand_id
1 'polypeptide(L)'
;MKIRAAVKVISVLLASATSGFAFSQSVDSAPKSVSKASGLVANGGSTAELTTVAKSGDRVTVKVRFVESDPAVTGIYMLYGNLDKKAYENDIYLLAGNKKYLLFKDSAGKPLAPGNVHLAAKGKVRGVWYGTFPAPPENEDIMLFLPNVEPLGPFSLSDS
;
A
#
# COMPACT_ATOMS: atom_id res chain seq x y z
N MET A 1 -86.71 11.51 42.89
CA MET A 1 -87.12 10.26 42.22
C MET A 1 -85.88 9.53 41.73
N LYS A 2 -85.70 8.29 42.19
CA LYS A 2 -84.77 7.23 41.75
C LYS A 2 -83.25 7.37 42.01
N ILE A 3 -82.75 6.28 42.59
CA ILE A 3 -81.43 5.95 43.14
C ILE A 3 -80.69 5.06 42.11
N ARG A 4 -79.34 5.02 42.10
CA ARG A 4 -78.47 3.80 42.17
C ARG A 4 -77.04 4.01 41.63
N ALA A 5 -76.08 4.01 42.57
CA ALA A 5 -74.92 3.12 42.75
C ALA A 5 -74.08 2.55 41.57
N ALA A 6 -72.79 2.34 41.94
CA ALA A 6 -71.75 1.42 41.41
C ALA A 6 -70.83 1.93 40.29
N VAL A 7 -69.52 1.64 40.17
CA VAL A 7 -68.35 1.20 40.97
C VAL A 7 -67.33 0.63 39.93
N LYS A 8 -66.01 0.89 40.12
CA LYS A 8 -64.83 0.26 39.44
C LYS A 8 -64.67 0.58 37.93
N VAL A 9 -63.49 0.64 37.30
CA VAL A 9 -62.24 -0.14 37.38
C VAL A 9 -61.07 0.72 36.87
N ILE A 10 -59.88 0.60 37.49
CA ILE A 10 -58.58 1.06 36.98
C ILE A 10 -58.16 0.22 35.77
N SER A 11 -57.66 0.83 34.71
CA SER A 11 -56.92 0.13 33.65
C SER A 11 -55.71 0.94 33.19
N VAL A 12 -54.69 0.17 32.85
CA VAL A 12 -53.25 0.46 32.84
C VAL A 12 -52.72 0.31 31.40
N LEU A 13 -51.55 0.95 31.13
CA LEU A 13 -50.60 0.72 30.02
C LEU A 13 -50.97 1.26 28.62
N LEU A 14 -50.10 2.08 28.00
CA LEU A 14 -48.98 1.62 27.17
C LEU A 14 -48.08 2.79 26.68
N ALA A 15 -46.79 2.51 26.55
CA ALA A 15 -45.67 3.44 26.30
C ALA A 15 -45.48 3.83 24.81
N SER A 16 -44.69 4.89 24.56
CA SER A 16 -43.68 4.99 23.49
C SER A 16 -42.89 6.30 23.62
N ALA A 17 -41.69 6.24 24.19
CA ALA A 17 -40.71 7.33 24.16
C ALA A 17 -39.91 7.24 22.85
N THR A 18 -39.95 8.29 22.03
CA THR A 18 -39.12 8.38 20.81
C THR A 18 -37.69 8.76 21.17
N SER A 19 -36.78 7.85 20.81
CA SER A 19 -35.35 7.86 21.02
C SER A 19 -34.63 9.10 20.47
N GLY A 20 -33.61 9.55 21.20
CA GLY A 20 -32.74 10.65 20.83
C GLY A 20 -31.84 10.38 19.63
N PHE A 21 -31.47 11.45 18.93
CA PHE A 21 -30.39 11.45 17.96
C PHE A 21 -29.10 11.85 18.67
N ALA A 22 -28.28 10.84 19.00
CA ALA A 22 -26.86 11.03 19.26
C ALA A 22 -26.16 11.18 17.90
N PHE A 23 -25.53 12.33 17.63
CA PHE A 23 -24.58 12.45 16.53
C PHE A 23 -23.31 11.70 16.90
N SER A 24 -23.18 10.49 16.37
CA SER A 24 -21.92 9.76 16.31
C SER A 24 -20.98 10.53 15.38
N GLN A 25 -19.90 11.10 15.91
CA GLN A 25 -18.79 11.57 15.09
C GLN A 25 -18.14 10.33 14.47
N SER A 26 -18.49 10.05 13.21
CA SER A 26 -17.71 9.16 12.36
C SER A 26 -16.32 9.78 12.21
N VAL A 27 -15.32 9.17 12.83
CA VAL A 27 -13.91 9.36 12.49
C VAL A 27 -13.75 9.01 11.02
N ASP A 28 -13.67 10.05 10.20
CA ASP A 28 -13.26 9.94 8.81
C ASP A 28 -11.76 9.62 8.83
N SER A 29 -11.44 8.33 8.95
CA SER A 29 -10.10 7.81 8.72
C SER A 29 -9.81 7.91 7.23
N ALA A 30 -9.58 9.13 6.75
CA ALA A 30 -8.96 9.34 5.46
C ALA A 30 -7.62 8.59 5.49
N PRO A 31 -7.34 7.68 4.54
CA PRO A 31 -6.07 6.98 4.49
C PRO A 31 -4.96 8.04 4.39
N LYS A 32 -4.13 8.13 5.43
CA LYS A 32 -2.95 9.01 5.43
C LYS A 32 -2.14 8.64 4.19
N SER A 33 -2.09 9.57 3.23
CA SER A 33 -1.33 9.37 2.00
C SER A 33 0.14 9.20 2.38
N VAL A 34 0.66 7.97 2.21
CA VAL A 34 2.10 7.71 2.23
C VAL A 34 2.74 8.70 1.26
N SER A 35 3.70 9.48 1.74
CA SER A 35 4.55 10.31 0.87
C SER A 35 5.06 9.41 -0.26
N LYS A 36 4.66 9.72 -1.49
CA LYS A 36 4.83 8.82 -2.63
C LYS A 36 6.26 8.94 -3.14
N ALA A 37 7.18 8.19 -2.53
CA ALA A 37 8.59 8.19 -2.93
C ALA A 37 8.73 7.92 -4.43
N SER A 38 9.63 8.65 -5.09
CA SER A 38 9.87 8.53 -6.53
C SER A 38 11.35 8.69 -6.87
N GLY A 39 11.76 8.15 -8.01
CA GLY A 39 13.14 8.21 -8.49
C GLY A 39 13.21 8.06 -10.00
N LEU A 40 14.23 8.64 -10.63
CA LEU A 40 14.43 8.56 -12.07
C LEU A 40 14.90 7.16 -12.47
N VAL A 41 14.39 6.66 -13.60
CA VAL A 41 14.93 5.46 -14.25
C VAL A 41 16.11 5.88 -15.11
N ALA A 42 17.18 5.07 -15.13
CA ALA A 42 18.44 5.39 -15.82
C ALA A 42 18.31 5.65 -17.33
N ASN A 43 17.19 5.28 -17.96
CA ASN A 43 16.91 5.62 -19.36
C ASN A 43 16.56 7.11 -19.57
N GLY A 44 16.33 7.88 -18.50
CA GLY A 44 15.94 9.29 -18.53
C GLY A 44 14.50 9.56 -18.97
N GLY A 45 13.77 8.54 -19.41
CA GLY A 45 12.43 8.64 -19.99
C GLY A 45 11.29 8.19 -19.08
N SER A 46 11.60 7.78 -17.86
CA SER A 46 10.60 7.30 -16.90
C SER A 46 10.95 7.65 -15.47
N THR A 47 9.93 7.90 -14.68
CA THR A 47 10.02 7.99 -13.21
C THR A 47 9.39 6.75 -12.60
N ALA A 48 10.07 6.14 -11.64
CA ALA A 48 9.52 5.11 -10.79
C ALA A 48 8.81 5.76 -9.61
N GLU A 49 7.54 5.40 -9.38
CA GLU A 49 6.73 5.91 -8.29
C GLU A 49 6.29 4.77 -7.37
N LEU A 50 6.63 4.86 -6.08
CA LEU A 50 6.16 3.95 -5.06
C LEU A 50 4.65 4.17 -4.82
N THR A 51 3.82 3.29 -5.35
CA THR A 51 2.35 3.42 -5.31
C THR A 51 1.69 2.71 -4.13
N THR A 52 2.37 1.74 -3.51
CA THR A 52 1.82 0.95 -2.42
C THR A 52 2.94 0.45 -1.53
N VAL A 53 2.70 0.51 -0.22
CA VAL A 53 3.45 -0.18 0.83
C VAL A 53 2.39 -0.83 1.72
N ALA A 54 2.26 -2.14 1.66
CA ALA A 54 1.24 -2.89 2.37
C ALA A 54 1.90 -3.89 3.33
N LYS A 55 1.68 -3.72 4.63
CA LYS A 55 2.16 -4.64 5.66
C LYS A 55 1.10 -5.71 5.94
N SER A 56 1.53 -6.96 6.08
CA SER A 56 0.68 -8.07 6.52
C SER A 56 1.52 -9.04 7.35
N GLY A 57 1.33 -9.02 8.67
CA GLY A 57 2.13 -9.80 9.60
C GLY A 57 3.62 -9.42 9.52
N ASP A 58 4.47 -10.40 9.25
CA ASP A 58 5.92 -10.27 9.11
C ASP A 58 6.37 -9.87 7.70
N ARG A 59 5.44 -9.47 6.83
CA ARG A 59 5.71 -9.16 5.42
C ARG A 59 5.32 -7.74 5.06
N VAL A 60 6.08 -7.16 4.14
CA VAL A 60 5.70 -5.95 3.42
C VAL A 60 5.71 -6.22 1.91
N THR A 61 4.63 -5.85 1.23
CA THR A 61 4.54 -5.83 -0.23
C THR A 61 4.58 -4.39 -0.72
N VAL A 62 5.51 -4.09 -1.60
CA VAL A 62 5.64 -2.78 -2.27
C VAL A 62 5.20 -2.90 -3.72
N LYS A 63 4.59 -1.83 -4.25
CA LYS A 63 4.26 -1.71 -5.69
C LYS A 63 4.82 -0.42 -6.24
N VAL A 64 5.53 -0.52 -7.36
CA VAL A 64 6.11 0.59 -8.09
C VAL A 64 5.45 0.70 -9.46
N ARG A 65 5.08 1.92 -9.85
CA ARG A 65 4.59 2.23 -11.18
C ARG A 65 5.64 3.06 -11.91
N PHE A 66 5.97 2.68 -13.13
CA PHE A 66 6.86 3.46 -13.99
C PHE A 66 5.99 4.34 -14.89
N VAL A 67 6.20 5.65 -14.79
CA VAL A 67 5.41 6.68 -15.45
C VAL A 67 6.31 7.41 -16.43
N GLU A 68 5.77 7.76 -17.60
CA GLU A 68 6.51 8.55 -18.60
C GLU A 68 6.86 9.93 -18.02
N SER A 69 8.14 10.28 -18.07
CA SER A 69 8.65 11.58 -17.61
C SER A 69 9.21 12.43 -18.75
N ASP A 70 9.68 11.80 -19.82
CA ASP A 70 10.12 12.46 -21.04
C ASP A 70 9.63 11.68 -22.28
N PRO A 71 8.69 12.24 -23.07
CA PRO A 71 8.15 11.60 -24.27
C PRO A 71 9.16 11.54 -25.44
N ALA A 72 10.27 12.28 -25.39
CA ALA A 72 11.34 12.21 -26.40
C ALA A 72 12.14 10.90 -26.27
N VAL A 73 12.18 10.30 -25.09
CA VAL A 73 12.84 9.01 -24.86
C VAL A 73 11.91 7.87 -25.28
N THR A 74 12.21 7.29 -26.44
CA THR A 74 11.40 6.21 -27.04
C THR A 74 12.07 4.84 -26.92
N GLY A 75 11.32 3.78 -27.22
CA GLY A 75 11.82 2.40 -27.25
C GLY A 75 11.56 1.62 -25.96
N ILE A 76 11.52 0.29 -26.08
CA ILE A 76 11.36 -0.61 -24.93
C ILE A 76 12.64 -0.56 -24.09
N TYR A 77 12.50 -0.42 -22.77
CA TYR A 77 13.64 -0.41 -21.86
C TYR A 77 13.58 -1.62 -20.92
N MET A 78 14.66 -2.40 -20.88
CA MET A 78 14.77 -3.54 -19.96
C MET A 78 15.32 -3.06 -18.63
N LEU A 79 14.49 -3.06 -17.59
CA LEU A 79 14.93 -2.73 -16.24
C LEU A 79 15.86 -3.82 -15.69
N TYR A 80 15.46 -5.07 -15.89
CA TYR A 80 16.29 -6.26 -15.71
C TYR A 80 15.70 -7.45 -16.51
N GLY A 81 16.57 -8.31 -17.03
CA GLY A 81 16.19 -9.45 -17.88
C GLY A 81 15.96 -10.75 -17.10
N ASN A 82 16.58 -10.90 -15.94
CA ASN A 82 16.46 -12.07 -15.07
C ASN A 82 16.77 -11.69 -13.62
N LEU A 83 16.14 -12.39 -12.68
CA LEU A 83 16.46 -12.34 -11.26
C LEU A 83 17.39 -13.50 -10.88
N ASP A 84 18.65 -13.41 -11.27
CA ASP A 84 19.67 -14.36 -10.79
C ASP A 84 20.08 -14.08 -9.34
N LYS A 85 20.97 -14.93 -8.81
CA LYS A 85 21.48 -14.82 -7.44
C LYS A 85 22.10 -13.45 -7.16
N LYS A 86 22.88 -12.90 -8.10
CA LYS A 86 23.56 -11.63 -7.90
C LYS A 86 22.55 -10.49 -7.84
N ALA A 87 21.62 -10.44 -8.78
CA ALA A 87 20.56 -9.43 -8.81
C ALA A 87 19.69 -9.50 -7.55
N TYR A 88 19.34 -10.71 -7.10
CA TYR A 88 18.57 -10.94 -5.88
C TYR A 88 19.29 -10.47 -4.61
N GLU A 89 20.60 -10.72 -4.47
CA GLU A 89 21.36 -10.38 -3.24
C GLU A 89 21.80 -8.91 -3.19
N ASN A 90 22.01 -8.29 -4.35
CA ASN A 90 22.70 -7.00 -4.43
C ASN A 90 21.84 -5.87 -4.96
N ASP A 91 20.89 -6.13 -5.87
CA ASP A 91 20.29 -5.06 -6.67
C ASP A 91 18.83 -4.76 -6.29
N ILE A 92 18.13 -5.72 -5.67
CA ILE A 92 16.74 -5.55 -5.19
C ILE A 92 16.64 -5.81 -3.69
N TYR A 93 16.47 -4.76 -2.90
CA TYR A 93 16.35 -4.86 -1.46
C TYR A 93 15.68 -3.64 -0.84
N LEU A 94 15.17 -3.82 0.38
CA LEU A 94 14.89 -2.70 1.28
C LEU A 94 16.11 -2.46 2.17
N LEU A 95 16.42 -1.20 2.41
CA LEU A 95 17.35 -0.77 3.44
C LEU A 95 16.56 -0.05 4.52
N ALA A 96 16.66 -0.53 5.75
CA ALA A 96 16.13 0.15 6.93
C ALA A 96 17.25 0.18 7.99
N GLY A 97 17.54 1.37 8.51
CA GLY A 97 18.74 1.62 9.31
C GLY A 97 20.01 1.19 8.56
N ASN A 98 20.74 0.23 9.13
CA ASN A 98 21.96 -0.35 8.54
C ASN A 98 21.75 -1.77 7.99
N LYS A 99 20.50 -2.24 7.88
CA LYS A 99 20.19 -3.62 7.54
C LYS A 99 19.51 -3.73 6.17
N LYS A 100 20.04 -4.65 5.36
CA LYS A 100 19.47 -5.07 4.09
C LYS A 100 18.40 -6.14 4.31
N TYR A 101 17.23 -5.97 3.70
CA TYR A 101 16.13 -6.92 3.67
C TYR A 101 15.90 -7.39 2.23
N LEU A 102 16.13 -8.67 1.97
CA LEU A 102 15.99 -9.27 0.65
C LEU A 102 14.54 -9.70 0.39
N LEU A 103 14.21 -9.90 -0.89
CA LEU A 103 12.91 -10.44 -1.29
C LEU A 103 12.64 -11.78 -0.59
N PHE A 104 11.39 -12.03 -0.21
CA PHE A 104 10.96 -13.38 0.14
C PHE A 104 11.10 -14.31 -1.06
N LYS A 105 11.26 -15.60 -0.77
CA LYS A 105 11.19 -16.67 -1.76
C LYS A 105 9.95 -17.53 -1.51
N ASP A 106 9.39 -18.08 -2.56
CA ASP A 106 8.37 -19.13 -2.45
C ASP A 106 9.01 -20.48 -2.02
N SER A 107 8.18 -21.50 -1.87
CA SER A 107 8.62 -22.85 -1.49
C SER A 107 9.52 -23.53 -2.52
N ALA A 108 9.58 -23.03 -3.76
CA ALA A 108 10.48 -23.49 -4.82
C ALA A 108 11.78 -22.65 -4.88
N GLY A 109 11.96 -21.69 -3.97
CA GLY A 109 13.15 -20.83 -3.90
C GLY A 109 13.12 -19.66 -4.89
N LYS A 110 11.99 -19.40 -5.56
CA LYS A 110 11.86 -18.27 -6.50
C LYS A 110 11.50 -16.99 -5.74
N PRO A 111 12.17 -15.85 -6.02
CA PRO A 111 11.82 -14.58 -5.41
C PRO A 111 10.37 -14.16 -5.68
N LEU A 112 9.71 -13.58 -4.68
CA LEU A 112 8.35 -13.02 -4.76
C LEU A 112 8.36 -11.63 -5.42
N ALA A 113 8.80 -11.60 -6.68
CA ALA A 113 8.83 -10.44 -7.58
C ALA A 113 8.77 -10.93 -9.05
N PRO A 114 8.46 -10.04 -10.03
CA PRO A 114 8.54 -10.39 -11.44
C PRO A 114 9.94 -10.90 -11.84
N GLY A 115 10.01 -11.99 -12.61
CA GLY A 115 11.29 -12.58 -13.03
C GLY A 115 12.11 -11.70 -13.99
N ASN A 116 11.43 -10.80 -14.70
CA ASN A 116 11.99 -9.79 -15.59
C ASN A 116 11.04 -8.58 -15.64
N VAL A 117 11.57 -7.40 -15.99
CA VAL A 117 10.76 -6.19 -16.20
C VAL A 117 11.22 -5.45 -17.44
N HIS A 118 10.25 -5.19 -18.33
CA HIS A 118 10.40 -4.30 -19.47
C HIS A 118 9.43 -3.12 -19.32
N LEU A 119 9.91 -1.93 -19.63
CA LEU A 119 9.09 -0.73 -19.74
C LEU A 119 8.66 -0.57 -21.21
N ALA A 120 7.36 -0.43 -21.44
CA ALA A 120 6.76 -0.21 -22.75
C ALA A 120 7.37 1.03 -23.43
N ALA A 121 7.32 1.11 -24.75
CA ALA A 121 8.00 2.17 -25.51
C ALA A 121 7.40 3.57 -25.35
N LYS A 122 6.11 3.67 -25.00
CA LYS A 122 5.35 4.92 -24.88
C LYS A 122 4.18 4.73 -23.92
N GLY A 123 3.63 5.84 -23.47
CA GLY A 123 2.35 5.89 -22.77
C GLY A 123 2.51 6.27 -21.31
N LYS A 124 1.45 6.87 -20.74
CA LYS A 124 1.47 7.44 -19.38
C LYS A 124 2.03 6.47 -18.33
N VAL A 125 1.67 5.19 -18.42
CA VAL A 125 2.24 4.13 -17.57
C VAL A 125 3.06 3.20 -18.45
N ARG A 126 4.36 3.19 -18.22
CA ARG A 126 5.31 2.39 -19.00
C ARG A 126 5.57 1.01 -18.38
N GLY A 127 5.24 0.80 -17.11
CA GLY A 127 5.36 -0.52 -16.48
C GLY A 127 4.92 -0.54 -15.01
N VAL A 128 4.92 -1.74 -14.44
CA VAL A 128 4.64 -1.98 -13.02
C VAL A 128 5.62 -3.02 -12.49
N TRP A 129 6.09 -2.82 -11.27
CA TRP A 129 6.86 -3.80 -10.51
C TRP A 129 6.28 -3.97 -9.12
N TYR A 130 6.47 -5.13 -8.51
CA TYR A 130 6.09 -5.40 -7.14
C TYR A 130 7.08 -6.38 -6.50
N GLY A 131 7.24 -6.29 -5.19
CA GLY A 131 8.11 -7.16 -4.43
C GLY A 131 7.59 -7.36 -3.02
N THR A 132 7.77 -8.56 -2.48
CA THR A 132 7.44 -8.86 -1.08
C THR A 132 8.73 -9.14 -0.29
N PHE A 133 8.89 -8.47 0.84
CA PHE A 133 10.05 -8.50 1.70
C PHE A 133 9.63 -8.85 3.13
N PRO A 134 10.55 -9.34 3.99
CA PRO A 134 10.36 -9.31 5.43
C PRO A 134 10.09 -7.86 5.87
N ALA A 135 9.12 -7.65 6.76
CA ALA A 135 8.79 -6.34 7.29
C ALA A 135 9.96 -5.80 8.14
N PRO A 136 10.55 -4.64 7.79
CA PRO A 136 11.46 -3.94 8.70
C PRO A 136 10.74 -3.44 9.97
N PRO A 137 11.49 -3.00 11.01
CA PRO A 137 10.92 -2.30 12.15
C PRO A 137 10.09 -1.08 11.72
N GLU A 138 8.96 -0.85 12.38
CA GLU A 138 8.02 0.24 12.01
C GLU A 138 8.60 1.65 12.19
N ASN A 139 9.58 1.80 13.08
CA ASN A 139 10.17 3.08 13.45
C ASN A 139 11.42 3.44 12.62
N GLU A 140 11.68 2.72 11.52
CA GLU A 140 12.82 2.97 10.65
C GLU A 140 12.39 3.56 9.31
N ASP A 141 13.16 4.51 8.82
CA ASP A 141 13.05 4.99 7.43
C ASP A 141 13.53 3.90 6.49
N ILE A 142 12.72 3.64 5.46
CA ILE A 142 12.94 2.57 4.49
C ILE A 142 13.27 3.20 3.13
N MET A 143 14.32 2.69 2.52
CA MET A 143 14.67 2.94 1.12
C MET A 143 14.50 1.65 0.31
N LEU A 144 13.84 1.72 -0.83
CA LEU A 144 13.77 0.62 -1.80
C LEU A 144 14.82 0.84 -2.89
N PHE A 145 15.66 -0.17 -3.10
CA PHE A 145 16.64 -0.22 -4.18
C PHE A 145 16.16 -1.16 -5.28
N LEU A 146 16.23 -0.68 -6.53
CA LEU A 146 15.94 -1.43 -7.75
C LEU A 146 17.07 -1.21 -8.77
N PRO A 147 17.37 -2.19 -9.64
CA PRO A 147 18.33 -2.01 -10.71
C PRO A 147 17.95 -0.82 -11.61
N ASN A 148 18.92 0.04 -11.92
CA ASN A 148 18.74 1.15 -12.86
C ASN A 148 17.63 2.16 -12.47
N VAL A 149 17.31 2.27 -11.18
CA VAL A 149 16.39 3.28 -10.64
C VAL A 149 17.10 3.97 -9.49
N GLU A 150 16.93 5.28 -9.37
CA GLU A 150 17.29 6.00 -8.15
C GLU A 150 16.56 5.38 -6.92
N PRO A 151 17.21 5.31 -5.75
CA PRO A 151 16.59 4.74 -4.57
C PRO A 151 15.25 5.42 -4.23
N LEU A 152 14.22 4.61 -3.99
CA LEU A 152 12.87 5.10 -3.67
C LEU A 152 12.71 5.18 -2.15
N GLY A 153 12.76 6.38 -1.60
CA GLY A 153 12.48 6.66 -0.20
C GLY A 153 12.99 8.05 0.22
N PRO A 154 12.98 8.36 1.52
CA PRO A 154 12.52 7.48 2.60
C PRO A 154 10.99 7.29 2.58
N PHE A 155 10.53 6.12 3.03
CA PHE A 155 9.14 5.85 3.38
C PHE A 155 9.07 5.01 4.66
N SER A 156 7.94 5.00 5.35
CA SER A 156 7.77 4.24 6.60
C SER A 156 6.63 3.23 6.46
N LEU A 157 6.67 2.15 7.24
CA LEU A 157 5.52 1.27 7.42
C LEU A 157 4.51 2.00 8.30
N SER A 158 3.69 2.86 7.71
CA SER A 158 2.54 3.42 8.43
C SER A 158 1.55 2.28 8.67
N ASP A 159 1.08 2.12 9.90
CA ASP A 159 -0.06 1.24 10.19
C ASP A 159 -1.21 1.59 9.24
N SER A 160 -1.70 0.55 8.57
CA SER A 160 -2.83 0.62 7.65
C SER A 160 -4.10 1.03 8.39
#